data_AF-A0A5S4GBN6-F1
#
_entry.id   AF-A0A5S4GBN6-F1
#
_cell.length_a   1.000
_cell.length_b   1.000
_cell.length_c   1.000
_cell.angle_alpha   90.00
_cell.angle_beta   90.00
_cell.angle_gamma   90.00
#
_symmetry.space_group_name_H-M   'P 1'
#
loop_
_entity.id
_entity.type
_entity.pdbx_description
1 polymer ?
#
loop_
_entity_poly.entity_id
_entity_poly.type
_entity_poly.pdbx_seq_one_letter_code
_entity_poly.pdbx_strand_id
1 'polypeptide(L)'
;MGVDWYRMRLRPDAGAALGAAVRAQRAAFAASGGWFPDEFGHLDPPGPADGPDITDMVDVDTGAGNSHRVIALVLTPLLPAEWRFAMYRSFPPDELAAHLRRWRTHIEEVRDGGHRPYLRAWHAYTTSRRLADEWSALRQQALNAVSRTNARAVRPELVDVREHILALPSPTVGPAPRWGGENQAAPIDAVPYIRLAREWNRRVPANQKVHVAQPPSFSDFLDDDSPDETLHWMEEAAEEGYGLLLDW
;
A
#
# COMPACT_ATOMS: atom_id res chain seq x y z
N MET A 1 12.86 -7.28 -2.80
CA MET A 1 13.16 -7.52 -1.38
C MET A 1 11.91 -7.14 -0.62
N GLY A 2 11.51 -7.92 0.39
CA GLY A 2 10.35 -7.58 1.22
C GLY A 2 10.83 -6.92 2.51
N VAL A 3 9.99 -6.07 3.09
CA VAL A 3 10.29 -5.35 4.33
C VAL A 3 9.76 -6.17 5.51
N ASP A 4 10.63 -6.47 6.47
CA ASP A 4 10.35 -7.31 7.62
C ASP A 4 10.61 -6.57 8.93
N TRP A 5 9.85 -6.94 9.97
CA TRP A 5 10.22 -6.66 11.35
C TRP A 5 10.86 -7.89 11.96
N TYR A 6 11.89 -7.67 12.76
CA TYR A 6 12.52 -8.69 13.59
C TYR A 6 12.34 -8.33 15.07
N ARG A 7 12.04 -9.32 15.92
CA ARG A 7 12.03 -9.13 17.38
C ARG A 7 13.44 -8.72 17.83
N MET A 8 13.53 -7.64 18.60
CA MET A 8 14.81 -7.13 19.09
C MET A 8 14.73 -6.72 20.56
N ARG A 9 15.87 -6.81 21.26
CA ARG A 9 16.06 -6.24 22.60
C ARG A 9 17.07 -5.12 22.54
N LEU A 10 16.88 -4.14 23.41
CA LEU A 10 17.83 -3.04 23.55
C LEU A 10 19.08 -3.52 24.30
N ARG A 11 20.27 -3.19 23.79
CA ARG A 11 21.52 -3.41 24.52
C ARG A 11 21.61 -2.49 25.74
N PRO A 12 22.36 -2.86 26.79
CA PRO A 12 22.69 -1.94 27.87
C PRO A 12 23.22 -0.61 27.31
N ASP A 13 22.81 0.51 27.91
CA ASP A 13 23.23 1.88 27.57
C ASP A 13 22.75 2.47 26.22
N ALA A 14 22.06 1.70 25.38
CA ALA A 14 21.59 2.17 24.08
C ALA A 14 20.34 3.08 24.13
N GLY A 15 19.62 3.13 25.26
CA GLY A 15 18.29 3.75 25.34
C GLY A 15 18.24 5.23 24.99
N ALA A 16 19.22 6.02 25.41
CA ALA A 16 19.24 7.46 25.15
C ALA A 16 19.44 7.80 23.66
N ALA A 17 20.15 6.96 22.91
CA ALA A 17 20.45 7.18 21.50
C ALA A 17 19.47 6.49 20.55
N LEU A 18 18.68 5.51 21.03
CA LEU A 18 17.78 4.69 20.19
C LEU A 18 16.78 5.54 19.40
N GLY A 19 16.19 6.56 20.04
CA GLY A 19 15.24 7.44 19.37
C GLY A 19 15.85 8.20 18.18
N ALA A 20 17.13 8.56 18.24
CA ALA A 20 17.84 9.17 17.11
C ALA A 20 18.12 8.15 16.00
N ALA A 21 18.57 6.95 16.37
CA ALA A 21 18.76 5.82 15.45
C ALA A 21 17.48 5.46 14.68
N VAL A 22 16.33 5.35 15.36
CA VAL A 22 15.03 5.06 14.73
C VAL A 22 14.63 6.14 13.72
N ARG A 23 14.87 7.43 14.03
CA ARG A 23 14.59 8.54 13.11
C ARG A 23 15.50 8.48 11.88
N ALA A 24 16.80 8.25 12.08
CA ALA A 24 17.77 8.11 11.00
C ALA A 24 17.45 6.92 10.10
N GLN A 25 17.14 5.76 10.69
CA GLN A 25 16.72 4.55 10.00
C GLN A 25 15.46 4.82 9.14
N ARG A 26 14.44 5.45 9.73
CA ARG A 26 13.20 5.79 9.03
C ARG A 26 13.45 6.75 7.85
N ALA A 27 14.32 7.75 8.01
CA ALA A 27 14.69 8.67 6.95
C ALA A 27 15.46 7.95 5.81
N ALA A 28 16.40 7.07 6.15
CA ALA A 28 17.14 6.26 5.20
C ALA A 28 16.23 5.32 4.41
N PHE A 29 15.29 4.66 5.08
CA PHE A 29 14.28 3.83 4.43
C PHE A 29 13.42 4.64 3.45
N ALA A 30 12.90 5.81 3.87
CA ALA A 30 12.11 6.66 2.99
C ALA A 30 12.89 7.13 1.75
N ALA A 31 14.17 7.49 1.93
CA ALA A 31 15.06 7.90 0.85
C ALA A 31 15.43 6.76 -0.11
N SER A 32 15.41 5.50 0.36
CA SER A 32 15.69 4.33 -0.48
C SER A 32 14.61 4.08 -1.55
N GLY A 33 13.40 4.62 -1.36
CA GLY A 33 12.25 4.30 -2.20
C GLY A 33 11.68 2.89 -1.98
N GLY A 34 12.10 2.18 -0.92
CA GLY A 34 11.63 0.82 -0.57
C GLY A 34 10.21 0.73 0.00
N TRP A 35 9.45 1.83 -0.02
CA TRP A 35 8.04 1.89 0.38
C TRP A 35 7.13 1.94 -0.84
N PHE A 36 5.82 1.77 -0.66
CA PHE A 36 4.84 1.81 -1.76
C PHE A 36 4.53 3.25 -2.19
N PRO A 37 5.16 3.80 -3.25
CA PRO A 37 5.00 5.21 -3.61
C PRO A 37 3.64 5.45 -4.25
N ASP A 38 3.10 4.44 -4.95
CA ASP A 38 1.76 4.50 -5.50
C ASP A 38 0.74 4.69 -4.37
N GLU A 39 0.94 4.01 -3.24
CA GLU A 39 0.05 4.05 -2.09
C GLU A 39 0.19 5.31 -1.26
N PHE A 40 1.42 5.67 -0.89
CA PHE A 40 1.69 6.72 0.11
C PHE A 40 2.31 7.98 -0.51
N GLY A 41 2.44 8.09 -1.83
CA GLY A 41 3.16 9.18 -2.50
C GLY A 41 2.57 10.58 -2.27
N HIS A 42 1.37 10.64 -1.69
CA HIS A 42 0.69 11.84 -1.25
C HIS A 42 1.03 12.25 0.20
N LEU A 43 1.84 11.45 0.90
CA LEU A 43 2.32 11.72 2.25
C LEU A 43 3.74 12.27 2.18
N ASP A 44 4.04 13.23 3.06
CA ASP A 44 5.38 13.76 3.16
C ASP A 44 6.31 12.71 3.76
N PRO A 45 7.36 12.28 3.03
CA PRO A 45 8.35 11.41 3.62
C PRO A 45 9.05 12.13 4.78
N PRO A 46 9.51 11.38 5.79
CA PRO A 46 10.34 11.95 6.84
C PRO A 46 11.57 12.62 6.22
N GLY A 47 11.93 13.79 6.73
CA GLY A 47 13.14 14.49 6.31
C GLY A 47 14.40 13.70 6.65
N PRO A 48 15.55 14.06 6.05
CA PRO A 48 16.83 13.45 6.39
C PRO A 48 17.09 13.59 7.89
N ALA A 49 17.65 12.54 8.48
CA ALA A 49 17.99 12.52 9.89
C ALA A 49 19.32 11.78 10.07
N ASP A 50 20.23 12.41 10.81
CA ASP A 50 21.48 11.79 11.23
C ASP A 50 21.27 11.02 12.53
N GLY A 51 21.96 9.91 12.68
CA GLY A 51 21.90 9.08 13.87
C GLY A 51 22.88 7.90 13.80
N PRO A 52 23.12 7.24 14.94
CA PRO A 52 23.91 6.02 14.95
C PRO A 52 23.19 4.90 14.18
N ASP A 53 23.94 3.87 13.77
CA ASP A 53 23.37 2.65 13.22
C ASP A 53 22.57 1.95 14.33
N ILE A 54 21.29 1.69 14.06
CA ILE A 54 20.39 1.02 15.01
C ILE A 54 20.79 -0.43 15.26
N THR A 55 21.45 -1.10 14.30
CA THR A 55 21.85 -2.51 14.42
C THR A 55 22.95 -2.73 15.45
N ASP A 56 23.79 -1.72 15.69
CA ASP A 56 24.82 -1.75 16.75
C ASP A 56 24.22 -1.62 18.16
N MET A 57 22.95 -1.23 18.26
CA MET A 57 22.28 -0.84 19.51
C MET A 57 21.31 -1.89 20.04
N VAL A 58 21.00 -2.91 19.24
CA VAL A 58 20.00 -3.92 19.55
C VAL A 58 20.57 -5.32 19.39
N ASP A 59 20.04 -6.26 20.15
CA ASP A 59 20.24 -7.68 19.94
C ASP A 59 18.99 -8.24 19.26
N VAL A 60 19.15 -8.71 18.02
CA VAL A 60 18.07 -9.35 17.26
C VAL A 60 17.89 -10.77 17.75
N ASP A 61 16.65 -11.15 18.04
CA ASP A 61 16.32 -12.53 18.37
C ASP A 61 16.66 -13.44 17.18
N THR A 62 17.22 -14.62 17.44
CA THR A 62 17.59 -15.61 16.41
C THR A 62 16.72 -16.86 16.46
N GLY A 63 15.70 -16.86 17.32
CA GLY A 63 14.70 -17.92 17.40
C GLY A 63 13.90 -18.11 16.11
N ALA A 64 13.26 -19.27 15.97
CA ALA A 64 12.33 -19.49 14.88
C ALA A 64 11.09 -18.59 15.04
N GLY A 65 10.60 -18.00 13.94
CA GLY A 65 9.44 -17.10 13.98
C GLY A 65 9.75 -15.70 14.54
N ASN A 66 11.03 -15.33 14.62
CA ASN A 66 11.50 -14.03 15.08
C ASN A 66 11.21 -12.87 14.11
N SER A 67 10.67 -13.14 12.92
CA SER A 67 10.41 -12.14 11.90
C SER A 67 8.98 -12.18 11.38
N HIS A 68 8.48 -11.01 10.97
CA HIS A 68 7.15 -10.87 10.39
C HIS A 68 7.15 -9.83 9.28
N ARG A 69 6.41 -10.11 8.20
CA ARG A 69 6.27 -9.21 7.07
C ARG A 69 5.50 -7.96 7.50
N VAL A 70 6.08 -6.79 7.25
CA VAL A 70 5.47 -5.48 7.56
C VAL A 70 4.23 -5.22 6.69
N ILE A 71 4.20 -5.85 5.51
CA ILE A 71 3.18 -5.61 4.48
C ILE A 71 1.74 -5.89 4.96
N ALA A 72 1.56 -6.87 5.86
CA ALA A 72 0.23 -7.26 6.34
C ALA A 72 -0.45 -6.13 7.13
N LEU A 73 0.31 -5.33 7.90
CA LEU A 73 -0.22 -4.13 8.54
C LEU A 73 -0.14 -2.89 7.65
N VAL A 74 0.85 -2.79 6.76
CA VAL A 74 1.00 -1.60 5.93
C VAL A 74 0.00 -1.55 4.77
N LEU A 75 -0.46 -2.68 4.25
CA LEU A 75 -1.42 -2.71 3.14
C LEU A 75 -2.86 -2.92 3.56
N THR A 76 -3.13 -3.14 4.85
CA THR A 76 -4.52 -3.23 5.31
C THR A 76 -5.26 -1.91 5.08
N PRO A 77 -6.49 -1.91 4.53
CA PRO A 77 -7.28 -0.70 4.40
C PRO A 77 -7.94 -0.28 5.72
N LEU A 78 -7.87 -1.13 6.75
CA LEU A 78 -8.51 -0.89 8.05
C LEU A 78 -7.81 0.17 8.87
N LEU A 79 -6.57 0.53 8.52
CA LEU A 79 -5.79 1.55 9.20
C LEU A 79 -5.60 2.79 8.31
N PRO A 80 -5.53 4.00 8.90
CA PRO A 80 -5.29 5.20 8.13
C PRO A 80 -3.94 5.16 7.41
N ALA A 81 -3.89 5.69 6.17
CA ALA A 81 -2.67 5.72 5.36
C ALA A 81 -1.48 6.35 6.10
N GLU A 82 -1.71 7.41 6.88
CA GLU A 82 -0.70 8.07 7.70
C GLU A 82 -0.11 7.14 8.76
N TRP A 83 -0.93 6.28 9.37
CA TRP A 83 -0.47 5.34 10.39
C TRP A 83 0.29 4.18 9.74
N ARG A 84 -0.21 3.67 8.61
CA ARG A 84 0.45 2.63 7.81
C ARG A 84 1.82 3.09 7.31
N PHE A 85 1.92 4.32 6.80
CA PHE A 85 3.21 4.86 6.40
C PHE A 85 4.17 5.05 7.59
N ALA A 86 3.65 5.41 8.76
CA ALA A 86 4.45 5.51 9.98
C ALA A 86 4.94 4.15 10.53
N MET A 87 4.41 3.03 10.04
CA MET A 87 4.87 1.68 10.41
C MET A 87 6.21 1.31 9.77
N TYR A 88 6.66 2.02 8.75
CA TYR A 88 7.99 1.85 8.18
C TYR A 88 9.10 2.43 9.08
N ARG A 89 9.21 1.87 10.29
CA ARG A 89 10.23 2.19 11.29
C ARG A 89 10.42 1.00 12.23
N SER A 90 11.51 1.05 12.99
CA SER A 90 11.65 0.23 14.18
C SER A 90 10.83 0.78 15.36
N PHE A 91 10.34 -0.12 16.21
CA PHE A 91 9.58 0.18 17.41
C PHE A 91 10.38 -0.20 18.65
N PRO A 92 10.77 0.76 19.51
CA PRO A 92 11.31 0.47 20.83
C PRO A 92 10.37 -0.42 21.66
N PRO A 93 10.90 -1.28 22.57
CA PRO A 93 10.07 -2.15 23.40
C PRO A 93 9.01 -1.40 24.23
N ASP A 94 9.36 -0.21 24.73
CA ASP A 94 8.50 0.64 25.55
C ASP A 94 7.41 1.38 24.75
N GLU A 95 7.58 1.53 23.43
CA GLU A 95 6.59 2.14 22.55
C GLU A 95 5.59 1.12 21.96
N LEU A 96 6.04 -0.12 21.75
CA LEU A 96 5.32 -1.13 20.96
C LEU A 96 3.91 -1.40 21.48
N ALA A 97 3.77 -1.66 22.79
CA ALA A 97 2.47 -1.99 23.39
C ALA A 97 1.44 -0.85 23.26
N ALA A 98 1.88 0.41 23.30
CA ALA A 98 0.98 1.55 23.14
C ALA A 98 0.46 1.67 21.70
N HIS A 99 1.33 1.41 20.72
CA HIS A 99 0.94 1.35 19.31
C HIS A 99 -0.05 0.21 19.04
N LEU A 100 0.22 -0.98 19.56
CA LEU A 100 -0.65 -2.15 19.39
C LEU A 100 -2.06 -1.92 19.90
N ARG A 101 -2.20 -1.40 21.11
CA ARG A 101 -3.51 -1.05 21.68
C ARG A 101 -4.25 -0.08 20.76
N ARG A 102 -3.58 0.99 20.33
CA ARG A 102 -4.19 2.00 19.44
C ARG A 102 -4.68 1.40 18.12
N TRP A 103 -3.88 0.54 17.49
CA TRP A 103 -4.24 -0.04 16.19
C TRP A 103 -5.35 -1.06 16.30
N ARG A 104 -5.32 -1.93 17.32
CA ARG A 104 -6.40 -2.88 17.59
C ARG A 104 -7.72 -2.19 17.85
N THR A 105 -7.74 -1.21 18.76
CA THR A 105 -8.95 -0.43 19.04
C THR A 105 -9.50 0.21 17.77
N HIS A 106 -8.64 0.75 16.91
CA HIS A 106 -9.11 1.32 15.64
C HIS A 106 -9.69 0.28 14.68
N ILE A 107 -9.05 -0.88 14.54
CA ILE A 107 -9.52 -1.97 13.68
C ILE A 107 -10.87 -2.51 14.20
N GLU A 108 -11.03 -2.65 15.51
CA GLU A 108 -12.30 -3.01 16.15
C GLU A 108 -13.38 -1.96 15.85
N GLU A 109 -13.07 -0.67 16.02
CA GLU A 109 -13.99 0.43 15.67
C GLU A 109 -14.41 0.37 14.18
N VAL A 110 -13.50 0.05 13.27
CA VAL A 110 -13.80 -0.13 11.84
C VAL A 110 -14.73 -1.33 11.62
N ARG A 111 -14.43 -2.47 12.25
CA ARG A 111 -15.24 -3.70 12.18
C ARG A 111 -16.65 -3.48 12.74
N ASP A 112 -16.79 -2.63 13.76
CA ASP A 112 -18.07 -2.21 14.33
C ASP A 112 -18.81 -1.16 13.47
N GLY A 113 -18.24 -0.78 12.32
CA GLY A 113 -18.84 0.14 11.35
C GLY A 113 -18.54 1.62 11.59
N GLY A 114 -17.56 1.94 12.44
CA GLY A 114 -16.97 3.26 12.61
C GLY A 114 -16.23 3.74 11.36
N HIS A 115 -15.84 5.02 11.35
CA HIS A 115 -14.97 5.62 10.33
C HIS A 115 -15.40 5.50 8.86
N ARG A 116 -16.66 5.12 8.60
CA ARG A 116 -17.22 4.91 7.25
C ARG A 116 -16.96 6.05 6.25
N PRO A 117 -17.06 7.34 6.62
CA PRO A 117 -16.78 8.42 5.67
C PRO A 117 -15.34 8.37 5.13
N TYR A 118 -14.36 8.17 6.01
CA TYR A 118 -12.96 8.03 5.63
C TYR A 118 -12.74 6.77 4.77
N LEU A 119 -13.24 5.62 5.22
CA LEU A 119 -13.04 4.34 4.52
C LEU A 119 -13.67 4.34 3.12
N ARG A 120 -14.85 4.95 2.94
CA ARG A 120 -15.48 5.08 1.62
C ARG A 120 -14.70 6.01 0.70
N ALA A 121 -14.19 7.12 1.22
CA ALA A 121 -13.33 7.99 0.46
C ALA A 121 -12.03 7.26 0.06
N TRP A 122 -11.44 6.51 0.99
CA TRP A 122 -10.23 5.70 0.76
C TRP A 122 -10.45 4.59 -0.28
N HIS A 123 -11.58 3.88 -0.21
CA HIS A 123 -11.99 2.89 -1.22
C HIS A 123 -12.18 3.52 -2.61
N ALA A 124 -12.87 4.66 -2.69
CA ALA A 124 -13.09 5.36 -3.95
C ALA A 124 -11.78 5.87 -4.57
N TYR A 125 -10.88 6.40 -3.74
CA TYR A 125 -9.56 6.87 -4.16
C TYR A 125 -8.69 5.72 -4.69
N THR A 126 -8.51 4.65 -3.91
CA THR A 126 -7.69 3.50 -4.30
C THR A 126 -8.24 2.81 -5.55
N THR A 127 -9.57 2.68 -5.66
CA THR A 127 -10.23 2.16 -6.86
C THR A 127 -9.97 3.03 -8.08
N SER A 128 -10.13 4.35 -7.96
CA SER A 128 -9.91 5.28 -9.06
C SER A 128 -8.45 5.30 -9.51
N ARG A 129 -7.50 5.29 -8.56
CA ARG A 129 -6.06 5.25 -8.87
C ARG A 129 -5.69 3.98 -9.63
N ARG A 130 -6.04 2.81 -9.09
CA ARG A 130 -5.76 1.52 -9.74
C ARG A 130 -6.36 1.44 -11.14
N LEU A 131 -7.61 1.89 -11.29
CA LEU A 131 -8.27 1.92 -12.60
C LEU A 131 -7.56 2.86 -13.58
N ALA A 132 -7.08 4.02 -13.12
CA ALA A 132 -6.32 4.96 -13.93
C ALA A 132 -4.99 4.34 -14.42
N ASP A 133 -4.27 3.63 -13.54
CA ASP A 133 -2.99 2.98 -13.86
C ASP A 133 -3.20 1.85 -14.89
N GLU A 134 -4.15 0.95 -14.62
CA GLU A 134 -4.50 -0.16 -15.52
C GLU A 134 -5.02 0.35 -16.88
N TRP A 135 -5.81 1.43 -16.87
CA TRP A 135 -6.29 2.08 -18.09
C TRP A 135 -5.17 2.76 -18.88
N SER A 136 -4.23 3.43 -18.20
CA SER A 136 -3.07 4.07 -18.83
C SER A 136 -2.25 3.05 -19.62
N ALA A 137 -2.00 1.88 -19.04
CA ALA A 137 -1.33 0.78 -19.72
C ALA A 137 -2.09 0.31 -20.98
N LEU A 138 -3.42 0.13 -20.90
CA LEU A 138 -4.25 -0.22 -22.05
C LEU A 138 -4.21 0.86 -23.13
N ARG A 139 -4.35 2.13 -22.75
CA ARG A 139 -4.33 3.27 -23.67
C ARG A 139 -2.99 3.37 -24.37
N GLN A 140 -1.87 3.10 -23.68
CA GLN A 140 -0.55 3.04 -24.29
C GLN A 140 -0.44 1.89 -25.31
N GLN A 141 -1.02 0.72 -25.03
CA GLN A 141 -1.07 -0.38 -26.02
C GLN A 141 -1.90 -0.01 -27.25
N ALA A 142 -3.04 0.67 -27.05
CA ALA A 142 -3.88 1.17 -28.14
C ALA A 142 -3.13 2.20 -29.01
N LEU A 143 -2.41 3.15 -28.39
CA LEU A 143 -1.54 4.11 -29.09
C LEU A 143 -0.44 3.41 -29.89
N ASN A 144 0.27 2.46 -29.26
CA ASN A 144 1.33 1.69 -29.91
C ASN A 144 0.83 0.84 -31.09
N ALA A 145 -0.46 0.48 -31.09
CA ALA A 145 -1.07 -0.26 -32.20
C ALA A 145 -1.40 0.62 -33.40
N VAL A 146 -1.49 1.96 -33.25
CA VAL A 146 -1.73 2.89 -34.38
C VAL A 146 -0.59 2.84 -35.39
N SER A 147 0.66 2.79 -34.93
CA SER A 147 1.85 2.81 -35.80
C SER A 147 2.19 1.46 -36.44
N ARG A 148 1.46 0.39 -36.10
CA ARG A 148 1.72 -0.96 -36.64
C ARG A 148 0.97 -1.14 -37.95
N THR A 149 1.70 -1.50 -39.00
CA THR A 149 1.17 -1.66 -40.37
C THR A 149 0.91 -3.12 -40.76
N ASN A 150 1.16 -4.08 -39.87
CA ASN A 150 0.94 -5.49 -40.18
C ASN A 150 -0.56 -5.82 -40.31
N ALA A 151 -0.87 -6.87 -41.08
CA ALA A 151 -2.23 -7.28 -41.42
C ALA A 151 -3.16 -7.53 -40.20
N ARG A 152 -2.60 -7.78 -39.00
CA ARG A 152 -3.40 -7.92 -37.76
C ARG A 152 -3.75 -6.57 -37.15
N ALA A 153 -2.82 -5.62 -37.17
CA ALA A 153 -3.00 -4.28 -36.60
C ALA A 153 -4.03 -3.43 -37.36
N VAL A 154 -4.22 -3.71 -38.66
CA VAL A 154 -5.17 -3.01 -39.53
C VAL A 154 -6.54 -3.70 -39.63
N ARG A 155 -6.80 -4.74 -38.83
CA ARG A 155 -8.11 -5.41 -38.83
C ARG A 155 -9.20 -4.44 -38.37
N PRO A 156 -10.33 -4.32 -39.09
CA PRO A 156 -11.39 -3.36 -38.75
C PRO A 156 -11.82 -3.46 -37.28
N GLU A 157 -12.01 -4.68 -36.76
CA GLU A 157 -12.52 -4.86 -35.39
C GLU A 157 -11.51 -4.41 -34.33
N LEU A 158 -10.20 -4.46 -34.62
CA LEU A 158 -9.16 -3.97 -33.72
C LEU A 158 -9.00 -2.45 -33.83
N VAL A 159 -9.13 -1.91 -35.04
CA VAL A 159 -9.18 -0.46 -35.30
C VAL A 159 -10.33 0.17 -34.52
N ASP A 160 -11.53 -0.41 -34.60
CA ASP A 160 -12.71 0.08 -33.89
C ASP A 160 -12.48 0.11 -32.37
N VAL A 161 -12.04 -1.00 -31.78
CA VAL A 161 -11.82 -1.07 -30.32
C VAL A 161 -10.73 -0.11 -29.86
N ARG A 162 -9.65 0.01 -30.64
CA ARG A 162 -8.59 0.98 -30.39
C ARG A 162 -9.13 2.40 -30.37
N GLU A 163 -9.94 2.78 -31.36
CA GLU A 163 -10.53 4.11 -31.44
C GLU A 163 -11.45 4.40 -30.25
N HIS A 164 -12.27 3.43 -29.82
CA HIS A 164 -13.08 3.56 -28.61
C HIS A 164 -12.23 3.74 -27.34
N ILE A 165 -11.12 3.02 -27.21
CA ILE A 165 -10.18 3.20 -26.08
C ILE A 165 -9.58 4.59 -26.08
N LEU A 166 -9.16 5.10 -27.25
CA LEU A 166 -8.54 6.42 -27.34
C LEU A 166 -9.55 7.56 -27.13
N ALA A 167 -10.81 7.35 -27.51
CA ALA A 167 -11.89 8.30 -27.35
C ALA A 167 -12.46 8.36 -25.92
N LEU A 168 -12.45 7.26 -25.16
CA LEU A 168 -12.94 7.25 -23.78
C LEU A 168 -11.98 8.08 -22.88
N PRO A 169 -12.50 9.05 -22.09
CA PRO A 169 -11.68 9.82 -21.16
C PRO A 169 -10.99 8.93 -20.12
N SER A 170 -9.76 9.31 -19.74
CA SER A 170 -9.07 8.64 -18.65
C SER A 170 -9.85 8.76 -17.33
N PRO A 171 -9.84 7.72 -16.48
CA PRO A 171 -10.36 7.79 -15.12
C PRO A 171 -9.82 9.02 -14.39
N THR A 172 -10.70 9.79 -13.76
CA THR A 172 -10.27 10.93 -12.93
C THR A 172 -9.95 10.43 -11.53
N VAL A 173 -8.77 10.79 -11.01
CA VAL A 173 -8.33 10.45 -9.65
C VAL A 173 -8.40 11.72 -8.80
N GLY A 174 -9.20 11.70 -7.75
CA GLY A 174 -9.26 12.78 -6.76
C GLY A 174 -8.04 12.79 -5.84
N PRO A 175 -7.92 13.80 -4.94
CA PRO A 175 -6.87 13.80 -3.93
C PRO A 175 -7.04 12.60 -2.98
N ALA A 176 -5.92 12.14 -2.43
CA ALA A 176 -5.93 11.09 -1.41
C ALA A 176 -6.63 11.61 -0.14
N PRO A 177 -7.56 10.84 0.46
CA PRO A 177 -8.23 11.25 1.68
C PRO A 177 -7.26 11.26 2.86
N ARG A 178 -7.39 12.25 3.74
CA ARG A 178 -6.54 12.43 4.92
C ARG A 178 -7.28 12.03 6.18
N TRP A 179 -6.57 11.37 7.09
CA TRP A 179 -7.12 11.01 8.39
C TRP A 179 -7.48 12.27 9.19
N GLY A 180 -8.70 12.33 9.73
CA GLY A 180 -9.21 13.49 10.45
C GLY A 180 -9.61 14.68 9.57
N GLY A 181 -9.46 14.57 8.23
CA GLY A 181 -9.91 15.58 7.27
C GLY A 181 -11.37 15.44 6.86
N GLU A 182 -11.88 16.43 6.14
CA GLU A 182 -13.16 16.31 5.43
C GLU A 182 -13.01 15.34 4.26
N ASN A 183 -13.79 14.27 4.28
CA ASN A 183 -13.66 13.17 3.32
C ASN A 183 -14.92 13.08 2.46
N GLN A 184 -14.76 13.19 1.14
CA GLN A 184 -15.84 13.00 0.17
C GLN A 184 -15.52 11.79 -0.71
N ALA A 185 -16.45 10.83 -0.75
CA ALA A 185 -16.34 9.68 -1.63
C ALA A 185 -16.98 10.01 -2.98
N ALA A 186 -16.18 9.97 -4.05
CA ALA A 186 -16.65 10.06 -5.43
C ALA A 186 -16.44 8.71 -6.11
N PRO A 187 -17.45 7.81 -6.11
CA PRO A 187 -17.31 6.50 -6.73
C PRO A 187 -17.13 6.65 -8.24
N ILE A 188 -16.26 5.82 -8.81
CA ILE A 188 -16.02 5.76 -10.26
C ILE A 188 -16.76 4.58 -10.88
N ASP A 189 -17.38 4.80 -12.05
CA ASP A 189 -17.93 3.70 -12.84
C ASP A 189 -16.81 3.02 -13.65
N ALA A 190 -16.39 1.84 -13.18
CA ALA A 190 -15.36 1.04 -13.82
C ALA A 190 -15.86 0.24 -15.04
N VAL A 191 -17.18 0.09 -15.23
CA VAL A 191 -17.77 -0.81 -16.23
C VAL A 191 -17.32 -0.49 -17.66
N PRO A 192 -17.31 0.77 -18.12
CA PRO A 192 -16.88 1.10 -19.49
C PRO A 192 -15.44 0.68 -19.78
N TYR A 193 -14.54 0.86 -18.82
CA TYR A 193 -13.12 0.56 -18.93
C TYR A 193 -12.85 -0.95 -19.00
N ILE A 194 -13.47 -1.72 -18.09
CA ILE A 194 -13.34 -3.18 -18.04
C ILE A 194 -13.89 -3.81 -19.33
N ARG A 195 -15.02 -3.29 -19.83
CA ARG A 195 -15.62 -3.77 -21.09
C ARG A 195 -14.67 -3.60 -22.25
N LEU A 196 -14.05 -2.43 -22.40
CA LEU A 196 -13.10 -2.17 -23.48
C LEU A 196 -11.82 -2.99 -23.34
N ALA A 197 -11.30 -3.18 -22.13
CA ALA A 197 -10.14 -4.03 -21.88
C ALA A 197 -10.40 -5.50 -22.26
N ARG A 198 -11.58 -6.03 -21.93
CA ARG A 198 -12.00 -7.38 -22.35
C ARG A 198 -12.10 -7.47 -23.88
N GLU A 199 -12.64 -6.44 -24.51
CA GLU A 199 -12.84 -6.40 -25.96
C GLU A 199 -11.51 -6.32 -26.72
N TRP A 200 -10.56 -5.56 -26.20
CA TRP A 200 -9.16 -5.54 -26.64
C TRP A 200 -8.53 -6.93 -26.53
N ASN A 201 -8.60 -7.54 -25.35
CA ASN A 201 -7.98 -8.85 -25.06
C ASN A 201 -8.51 -10.00 -25.93
N ARG A 202 -9.72 -9.88 -26.48
CA ARG A 202 -10.28 -10.86 -27.43
C ARG A 202 -9.64 -10.78 -28.82
N ARG A 203 -9.06 -9.63 -29.19
CA ARG A 203 -8.55 -9.34 -30.54
C ARG A 203 -7.04 -9.39 -30.66
N VAL A 204 -6.33 -9.23 -29.54
CA VAL A 204 -4.86 -9.16 -29.52
C VAL A 204 -4.22 -10.50 -29.08
N PRO A 205 -2.99 -10.78 -29.51
CA PRO A 205 -2.24 -11.93 -29.02
C PRO A 205 -1.94 -11.84 -27.51
N ALA A 206 -1.60 -12.97 -26.90
CA ALA A 206 -1.38 -13.08 -25.45
C ALA A 206 -0.40 -12.04 -24.88
N ASN A 207 0.69 -11.74 -25.60
CA ASN A 207 1.71 -10.77 -25.19
C ASN A 207 1.29 -9.29 -25.30
N GLN A 208 0.06 -9.01 -25.72
CA GLN A 208 -0.51 -7.66 -25.83
C GLN A 208 -1.78 -7.51 -24.99
N LYS A 209 -2.16 -8.56 -24.27
CA LYS A 209 -3.29 -8.51 -23.34
C LYS A 209 -2.90 -7.64 -22.15
N VAL A 210 -3.88 -6.89 -21.66
CA VAL A 210 -3.74 -6.06 -20.47
C VAL A 210 -4.86 -6.40 -19.50
N HIS A 211 -4.57 -6.29 -18.21
CA HIS A 211 -5.56 -6.55 -17.19
C HIS A 211 -6.16 -5.23 -16.70
N VAL A 212 -7.47 -5.10 -16.81
CA VAL A 212 -8.25 -4.06 -16.11
C VAL A 212 -9.24 -4.80 -15.24
N ALA A 213 -9.02 -4.77 -13.93
CA ALA A 213 -9.75 -5.56 -12.96
C ALA A 213 -11.11 -4.94 -12.64
N GLN A 214 -12.07 -5.78 -12.26
CA GLN A 214 -13.24 -5.30 -11.54
C GLN A 214 -12.79 -4.89 -10.14
N PRO A 215 -13.03 -3.64 -9.71
CA PRO A 215 -12.72 -3.24 -8.35
C PRO A 215 -13.50 -4.08 -7.35
N PRO A 216 -12.90 -4.42 -6.19
CA PRO A 216 -13.62 -5.10 -5.11
C PRO A 216 -14.77 -4.23 -4.62
N SER A 217 -15.83 -4.86 -4.11
CA SER A 217 -16.89 -4.12 -3.45
C SER A 217 -16.37 -3.43 -2.19
N PHE A 218 -17.09 -2.43 -1.68
CA PHE A 218 -16.71 -1.82 -0.40
C PHE A 218 -16.76 -2.81 0.76
N SER A 219 -17.59 -3.87 0.68
CA SER A 219 -17.63 -4.91 1.70
C SER A 219 -16.38 -5.78 1.63
N ASP A 220 -16.02 -6.27 0.44
CA ASP A 220 -14.81 -7.09 0.25
C ASP A 220 -13.53 -6.29 0.59
N PHE A 221 -13.57 -4.97 0.39
CA PHE A 221 -12.49 -4.07 0.77
C PHE A 221 -12.28 -3.99 2.28
N LEU A 222 -13.32 -4.17 3.10
CA LEU A 222 -13.22 -4.18 4.56
C LEU A 222 -13.03 -5.59 5.14
N ASP A 223 -13.23 -6.62 4.32
CA ASP A 223 -13.05 -8.01 4.72
C ASP A 223 -11.56 -8.38 4.63
N ASP A 224 -10.78 -7.85 5.58
CA ASP A 224 -9.34 -8.05 5.69
C ASP A 224 -8.96 -8.56 7.08
N ASP A 225 -8.50 -9.80 7.13
CA ASP A 225 -7.99 -10.50 8.32
C ASP A 225 -6.46 -10.50 8.40
N SER A 226 -5.77 -10.05 7.35
CA SER A 226 -4.30 -9.98 7.31
C SER A 226 -3.64 -9.23 8.48
N PRO A 227 -4.23 -8.18 9.08
CA PRO A 227 -3.61 -7.56 10.25
C PRO A 227 -3.66 -8.43 11.52
N ASP A 228 -4.56 -9.41 11.64
CA ASP A 228 -4.80 -10.11 12.91
C ASP A 228 -3.60 -10.99 13.32
N GLU A 229 -3.05 -11.78 12.40
CA GLU A 229 -1.85 -12.60 12.64
C GLU A 229 -0.66 -11.71 13.00
N THR A 230 -0.49 -10.59 12.28
CA THR A 230 0.61 -9.65 12.53
C THR A 230 0.48 -9.00 13.91
N LEU A 231 -0.71 -8.52 14.27
CA LEU A 231 -0.96 -7.89 15.57
C LEU A 231 -0.78 -8.88 16.71
N HIS A 232 -1.18 -10.14 16.51
CA HIS A 232 -0.94 -11.20 17.48
C HIS A 232 0.56 -11.46 17.68
N TRP A 233 1.33 -11.61 16.60
CA TRP A 233 2.78 -11.79 16.68
C TRP A 233 3.49 -10.61 17.37
N MET A 234 3.04 -9.37 17.09
CA MET A 234 3.58 -8.17 17.74
C MET A 234 3.19 -8.09 19.22
N GLU A 235 1.99 -8.56 19.59
CA GLU A 235 1.54 -8.65 20.98
C GLU A 235 2.42 -9.61 21.78
N GLU A 236 2.68 -10.82 21.26
CA GLU A 236 3.62 -11.75 21.88
C GLU A 236 5.00 -11.12 22.07
N ALA A 237 5.50 -10.42 21.05
CA ALA A 237 6.78 -9.71 21.13
C ALA A 237 6.77 -8.67 22.26
N ALA A 238 5.68 -7.88 22.37
CA ALA A 238 5.54 -6.86 23.40
C ALA A 238 5.43 -7.47 24.81
N GLU A 239 4.69 -8.57 24.98
CA GLU A 239 4.53 -9.28 26.25
C GLU A 239 5.85 -9.88 26.74
N GLU A 240 6.70 -10.34 25.82
CA GLU A 240 8.03 -10.86 26.08
C GLU A 240 9.11 -9.76 26.25
N GLY A 241 8.71 -8.48 26.16
CA GLY A 241 9.59 -7.32 26.35
C GLY A 241 10.49 -7.02 25.14
N TYR A 242 10.14 -7.49 23.95
CA TYR A 242 10.82 -7.14 22.70
C TYR A 242 10.26 -5.85 22.10
N GLY A 243 11.12 -5.15 21.36
CA GLY A 243 10.73 -4.20 20.34
C GLY A 243 10.87 -4.83 18.95
N LEU A 244 10.71 -4.03 17.91
CA LEU A 244 10.79 -4.47 16.52
C LEU A 244 11.86 -3.69 15.76
N LEU A 245 12.77 -4.39 15.09
CA LEU A 245 13.74 -3.84 14.17
C LEU A 245 13.20 -3.95 12.73
N LEU A 246 13.10 -2.83 12.02
CA LEU A 246 12.82 -2.81 10.58
C LEU A 246 14.06 -3.20 9.76
N ASP A 247 13.89 -4.09 8.79
CA ASP A 247 14.92 -4.50 7.82
C ASP A 247 14.32 -4.52 6.40
N TRP A 248 15.08 -4.04 5.39
CA TRP A 248 14.57 -3.79 4.03
C TRP A 248 15.59 -3.96 2.90
#